data_AF-A0A8I3WAN3-F1
#
_entry.id   AF-A0A8I3WAN3-F1
#
_cell.length_a   1.000
_cell.length_b   1.000
_cell.length_c   1.000
_cell.angle_alpha   90.00
_cell.angle_beta   90.00
_cell.angle_gamma   90.00
#
_symmetry.space_group_name_H-M   'P 1'
#
loop_
_entity.id
_entity.type
_entity.pdbx_description
1 polymer ?
#
loop_
_entity_poly.entity_id
_entity_poly.type
_entity_poly.pdbx_seq_one_letter_code
_entity_poly.pdbx_strand_id
1 'polypeptide(L)'
;MRVATWPTPRGRWASTWWWSPARASSSSGTRGPPCSSSWLPPTRWAASLPALSSLSSPGRPTPHPLPQCLQDKPLPSSSPFLESWDACLLQGTVCGLCGNFDDRSSNDFTTRDHMVVSSELDFGNSWKEAPTCPDVSANPEPCSLNPHRRSWAEKQCSILKSSVFSICHSKVDPTPFYEACVHDSCSCDTGGDCECFCSAVASYAQECTKAEACVFWRTPDLCPVFCDYYNPPHECEWHYEPCGNRSFETCRTINGIHSNISVSYLEGEQGGPGAGDDSG
;
A
#
# COMPACT_ATOMS: atom_id res chain seq x y z
N MET A 1 -6.84 -11.22 3.56
CA MET A 1 -7.04 -9.78 3.34
C MET A 1 -7.71 -9.25 4.59
N ARG A 2 -7.15 -8.23 5.23
CA ARG A 2 -7.85 -7.50 6.30
C ARG A 2 -8.15 -6.10 5.80
N VAL A 3 -9.39 -5.66 6.00
CA VAL A 3 -9.79 -4.28 5.72
C VAL A 3 -9.56 -3.48 6.98
N ALA A 4 -8.50 -2.72 6.94
CA ALA A 4 -8.19 -1.71 7.90
C ALA A 4 -9.07 -0.49 7.58
N THR A 5 -10.23 -0.36 8.26
CA THR A 5 -11.10 0.80 8.14
C THR A 5 -10.76 1.78 9.27
N TRP A 6 -10.20 2.94 8.95
CA TRP A 6 -9.81 3.93 9.97
C TRP A 6 -10.51 5.26 9.78
N PRO A 7 -10.91 5.94 10.87
CA PRO A 7 -11.43 7.31 10.79
C PRO A 7 -10.31 8.26 10.34
N THR A 8 -10.54 8.92 9.21
CA THR A 8 -9.72 10.04 8.72
C THR A 8 -10.15 11.34 9.41
N PRO A 9 -9.29 12.38 9.43
CA PRO A 9 -9.57 13.67 10.06
C PRO A 9 -10.84 14.40 9.58
N ARG A 10 -11.46 13.98 8.46
CA ARG A 10 -12.74 14.51 7.97
C ARG A 10 -13.94 13.62 8.29
N GLY A 11 -13.81 12.65 9.19
CA GLY A 11 -14.89 11.71 9.54
C GLY A 11 -15.16 10.64 8.46
N ARG A 12 -14.26 10.45 7.49
CA ARG A 12 -14.37 9.37 6.48
C ARG A 12 -13.65 8.13 6.95
N TRP A 13 -14.05 6.95 6.47
CA TRP A 13 -13.25 5.74 6.63
C TRP A 13 -12.30 5.62 5.45
N ALA A 14 -10.99 5.61 5.69
CA ALA A 14 -10.04 5.14 4.69
C ALA A 14 -9.94 3.63 4.83
N SER A 15 -10.24 2.92 3.74
CA SER A 15 -10.06 1.47 3.65
C SER A 15 -8.68 1.22 3.04
N THR A 16 -7.67 1.02 3.89
CA THR A 16 -6.37 0.57 3.39
C THR A 16 -6.40 -0.95 3.29
N TRP A 17 -6.33 -1.45 2.07
CA TRP A 17 -6.21 -2.88 1.82
C TRP A 17 -4.76 -3.30 2.00
N TRP A 18 -4.47 -3.90 3.15
CA TRP A 18 -3.16 -4.53 3.37
C TRP A 18 -3.16 -5.89 2.68
N TRP A 19 -2.42 -5.99 1.58
CA TRP A 19 -1.94 -7.27 1.08
C TRP A 19 -0.74 -7.67 1.93
N SER A 20 -0.91 -8.63 2.85
CA SER A 20 0.25 -9.37 3.34
C SER A 20 0.84 -10.14 2.15
N PRO A 21 2.14 -10.02 1.84
CA PRO A 21 2.76 -10.81 0.77
C PRO A 21 2.51 -12.29 1.04
N ALA A 22 1.90 -12.98 0.08
CA ALA A 22 1.70 -14.42 0.19
C ALA A 22 3.07 -15.12 0.18
N ARG A 23 3.24 -16.03 1.15
CA ARG A 23 4.25 -17.09 1.26
C ARG A 23 4.95 -17.42 -0.07
N ALA A 24 6.12 -16.82 -0.33
CA ALA A 24 7.02 -17.33 -1.35
C ALA A 24 7.65 -18.60 -0.78
N SER A 25 7.30 -19.76 -1.35
CA SER A 25 7.82 -21.05 -0.88
C SER A 25 9.25 -21.23 -1.39
N SER A 26 10.25 -20.82 -0.60
CA SER A 26 11.65 -21.19 -0.82
C SER A 26 12.13 -22.09 0.31
N SER A 27 12.39 -23.35 -0.03
CA SER A 27 12.95 -24.36 0.85
C SER A 27 14.42 -24.08 1.15
N SER A 28 14.76 -23.73 2.38
CA SER A 28 15.92 -24.25 3.13
C SER A 28 16.08 -23.48 4.44
N GLY A 29 16.07 -24.22 5.56
CA GLY A 29 16.21 -23.65 6.88
C GLY A 29 17.67 -23.39 7.24
N THR A 30 17.97 -22.17 7.66
CA THR A 30 19.09 -21.84 8.56
C THR A 30 18.72 -20.61 9.39
N ARG A 31 19.08 -20.63 10.68
CA ARG A 31 18.92 -19.51 11.62
C ARG A 31 19.89 -18.38 11.19
N GLY A 32 19.36 -17.19 10.90
CA GLY A 32 20.14 -16.01 10.52
C GLY A 32 20.56 -15.13 11.73
N PRO A 33 21.73 -14.46 11.67
CA PRO A 33 22.27 -13.53 12.69
C PRO A 33 21.68 -12.10 12.57
N PRO A 34 21.97 -11.16 13.50
CA PRO A 34 21.40 -9.81 13.47
C PRO A 34 21.88 -8.98 12.28
N CYS A 35 21.05 -7.98 11.94
CA CYS A 35 21.09 -7.11 10.78
C CYS A 35 22.50 -6.69 10.32
N SER A 36 22.95 -7.31 9.22
CA SER A 36 23.94 -6.74 8.31
C SER A 36 23.65 -7.31 6.91
N SER A 37 23.10 -6.48 6.01
CA SER A 37 22.67 -6.91 4.68
C SER A 37 23.64 -6.39 3.61
N SER A 38 24.43 -7.30 3.06
CA SER A 38 25.13 -7.16 1.78
C SER A 38 24.45 -8.10 0.79
N TRP A 39 23.75 -7.62 -0.25
CA TRP A 39 23.36 -8.48 -1.39
C TRP A 39 23.28 -7.72 -2.72
N LEU A 40 23.86 -8.39 -3.73
CA LEU A 40 23.91 -8.09 -5.16
C LEU A 40 22.63 -8.58 -5.89
N PRO A 41 22.37 -8.14 -7.15
CA PRO A 41 21.05 -8.23 -7.78
C PRO A 41 20.78 -9.58 -8.49
N PRO A 42 19.51 -10.01 -8.62
CA PRO A 42 19.17 -11.20 -9.41
C PRO A 42 18.89 -10.88 -10.88
N THR A 43 19.32 -11.83 -11.71
CA THR A 43 19.17 -11.90 -13.17
C THR A 43 17.78 -12.38 -13.60
N ARG A 44 17.41 -11.94 -14.82
CA ARG A 44 16.19 -12.28 -15.57
C ARG A 44 16.02 -13.78 -15.80
N TRP A 45 14.79 -14.28 -15.67
CA TRP A 45 14.26 -15.37 -16.51
C TRP A 45 12.87 -15.01 -17.07
N ALA A 46 12.75 -15.16 -18.39
CA ALA A 46 11.50 -15.08 -19.14
C ALA A 46 10.96 -16.50 -19.34
N ALA A 47 9.64 -16.69 -19.19
CA ALA A 47 8.97 -17.91 -19.59
C ALA A 47 7.68 -17.56 -20.36
N SER A 48 7.60 -18.11 -21.56
CA SER A 48 6.49 -18.00 -22.51
C SER A 48 5.31 -18.90 -22.10
N LEU A 49 4.08 -18.49 -22.41
CA LEU A 49 2.89 -19.34 -22.39
C LEU A 49 2.18 -19.29 -23.76
N PRO A 50 1.58 -20.40 -24.23
CA PRO A 50 0.79 -20.44 -25.45
C PRO A 50 -0.69 -20.11 -25.21
N ALA A 51 -1.32 -19.55 -26.24
CA ALA A 51 -2.75 -19.26 -26.34
C ALA A 51 -3.59 -20.52 -26.58
N LEU A 52 -4.86 -20.54 -26.13
CA LEU A 52 -5.94 -21.36 -26.72
C LEU A 52 -7.34 -20.82 -26.36
N SER A 53 -7.99 -20.28 -27.39
CA SER A 53 -9.38 -20.42 -27.88
C SER A 53 -10.62 -20.47 -26.96
N SER A 54 -11.56 -19.61 -27.38
CA SER A 54 -12.99 -19.42 -27.12
C SER A 54 -13.93 -20.63 -27.29
N LEU A 55 -15.01 -20.67 -26.52
CA LEU A 55 -16.31 -21.22 -26.93
C LEU A 55 -17.48 -20.55 -26.16
N SER A 56 -18.55 -20.26 -26.91
CA SER A 56 -19.73 -19.47 -26.52
C SER A 56 -20.99 -20.36 -26.39
N SER A 57 -22.01 -19.88 -25.63
CA SER A 57 -23.49 -19.99 -25.83
C SER A 57 -24.28 -20.32 -24.51
N PRO A 58 -25.63 -20.22 -24.43
CA PRO A 58 -26.37 -18.96 -24.25
C PRO A 58 -27.50 -18.99 -23.16
N GLY A 59 -27.78 -17.81 -22.55
CA GLY A 59 -29.13 -17.21 -22.35
C GLY A 59 -30.08 -17.64 -21.21
N ARG A 60 -30.33 -16.74 -20.23
CA ARG A 60 -31.68 -16.42 -19.65
C ARG A 60 -31.68 -15.10 -18.81
N PRO A 61 -32.87 -14.56 -18.42
CA PRO A 61 -33.33 -13.20 -18.73
C PRO A 61 -33.01 -12.13 -17.67
N THR A 62 -33.05 -10.88 -18.12
CA THR A 62 -32.72 -9.65 -17.38
C THR A 62 -33.84 -9.15 -16.46
N PRO A 63 -33.49 -8.48 -15.35
CA PRO A 63 -34.21 -7.32 -14.86
C PRO A 63 -33.36 -6.04 -14.99
N HIS A 64 -34.07 -4.90 -14.96
CA HIS A 64 -33.68 -3.55 -15.35
C HIS A 64 -32.33 -2.99 -14.83
N PRO A 65 -31.67 -2.08 -15.59
CA PRO A 65 -30.32 -1.60 -15.29
C PRO A 65 -30.31 -0.47 -14.25
N LEU A 66 -29.71 -0.74 -13.09
CA LEU A 66 -29.05 0.25 -12.23
C LEU A 66 -27.54 0.22 -12.58
N PRO A 67 -26.79 1.32 -12.34
CA PRO A 67 -25.54 1.56 -13.06
C PRO A 67 -24.55 0.41 -12.85
N GLN A 68 -24.24 -0.26 -13.97
CA GLN A 68 -23.17 -1.23 -14.05
C GLN A 68 -21.89 -0.56 -13.54
N CYS A 69 -21.13 -1.25 -12.70
CA CYS A 69 -19.73 -0.95 -12.49
C CYS A 69 -19.07 -0.63 -13.84
N LEU A 70 -18.15 0.33 -13.89
CA LEU A 70 -17.45 0.80 -15.09
C LEU A 70 -16.63 -0.27 -15.87
N GLN A 71 -16.93 -1.55 -15.71
CA GLN A 71 -16.26 -2.68 -16.37
C GLN A 71 -16.49 -2.74 -17.89
N ASP A 72 -17.49 -2.04 -18.46
CA ASP A 72 -17.86 -2.17 -19.89
C ASP A 72 -18.03 -0.87 -20.71
N LYS A 73 -17.61 0.30 -20.23
CA LYS A 73 -17.67 1.53 -21.07
C LYS A 73 -16.31 1.90 -21.69
N PRO A 74 -16.21 2.02 -23.03
CA PRO A 74 -15.07 2.70 -23.64
C PRO A 74 -15.02 4.13 -23.11
N LEU A 75 -13.87 4.52 -22.55
CA LEU A 75 -13.61 5.90 -22.18
C LEU A 75 -13.78 6.79 -23.42
N PRO A 76 -14.47 7.94 -23.35
CA PRO A 76 -14.56 8.84 -24.47
C PRO A 76 -13.17 9.37 -24.79
N SER A 77 -12.69 9.04 -25.98
CA SER A 77 -11.49 9.64 -26.56
C SER A 77 -11.73 11.15 -26.71
N SER A 78 -10.77 11.94 -26.22
CA SER A 78 -10.56 13.37 -26.46
C SER A 78 -11.50 14.37 -25.73
N SER A 79 -10.98 14.95 -24.64
CA SER A 79 -10.95 16.41 -24.46
C SER A 79 -9.96 16.79 -23.34
N PRO A 80 -9.04 17.75 -23.54
CA PRO A 80 -8.01 18.10 -22.58
C PRO A 80 -8.42 19.35 -21.78
N PHE A 81 -9.37 19.28 -20.84
CA PHE A 81 -9.60 20.37 -19.89
C PHE A 81 -10.36 19.88 -18.63
N LEU A 82 -9.76 20.17 -17.47
CA LEU A 82 -10.33 20.32 -16.12
C LEU A 82 -10.22 19.13 -15.13
N GLU A 83 -9.06 19.13 -14.49
CA GLU A 83 -8.59 18.30 -13.38
C GLU A 83 -9.10 18.84 -12.02
N SER A 84 -9.28 17.92 -11.05
CA SER A 84 -10.07 17.98 -9.79
C SER A 84 -11.43 17.27 -9.87
N TRP A 85 -11.93 16.98 -11.07
CA TRP A 85 -13.23 16.33 -11.25
C TRP A 85 -13.14 14.81 -11.35
N ASP A 86 -11.96 14.23 -11.58
CA ASP A 86 -11.80 12.77 -11.76
C ASP A 86 -12.26 11.96 -10.54
N ALA A 87 -12.01 12.44 -9.32
CA ALA A 87 -12.53 11.79 -8.12
C ALA A 87 -14.06 11.91 -8.02
N CYS A 88 -14.66 13.09 -8.25
CA CYS A 88 -16.11 13.23 -8.28
C CYS A 88 -16.78 12.46 -9.44
N LEU A 89 -16.11 12.27 -10.56
CA LEU A 89 -16.61 11.46 -11.68
C LEU A 89 -16.57 9.95 -11.36
N LEU A 90 -15.63 9.54 -10.51
CA LEU A 90 -15.53 8.17 -10.00
C LEU A 90 -16.42 7.92 -8.77
N GLN A 91 -16.94 8.97 -8.14
CA GLN A 91 -17.76 8.88 -6.95
C GLN A 91 -19.05 8.09 -7.22
N GLY A 92 -19.22 6.98 -6.51
CA GLY A 92 -20.37 6.09 -6.68
C GLY A 92 -20.42 5.34 -8.02
N THR A 93 -19.36 5.40 -8.84
CA THR A 93 -19.30 4.71 -10.15
C THR A 93 -18.25 3.59 -10.19
N VAL A 94 -17.39 3.52 -9.17
CA VAL A 94 -16.44 2.43 -8.96
C VAL A 94 -17.05 1.34 -8.07
N CYS A 95 -16.42 0.17 -8.10
CA CYS A 95 -16.72 -0.94 -7.22
C CYS A 95 -15.50 -1.85 -7.13
N GLY A 96 -15.49 -2.76 -6.17
CA GLY A 96 -14.37 -3.66 -5.93
C GLY A 96 -14.03 -3.72 -4.44
N LEU A 97 -12.87 -4.28 -4.14
CA LEU A 97 -12.37 -4.33 -2.77
C LEU A 97 -12.29 -2.93 -2.15
N CYS A 98 -11.90 -1.90 -2.91
CA CYS A 98 -11.82 -0.53 -2.41
C CYS A 98 -13.16 0.16 -2.14
N GLY A 99 -14.29 -0.55 -2.20
CA GLY A 99 -15.64 0.02 -2.02
C GLY A 99 -16.15 0.71 -3.27
N ASN A 100 -17.15 1.58 -3.10
CA ASN A 100 -17.83 2.28 -4.21
C ASN A 100 -17.51 3.79 -4.27
N PHE A 101 -16.68 4.29 -3.36
CA PHE A 101 -16.21 5.67 -3.31
C PHE A 101 -17.34 6.72 -3.25
N ASP A 102 -18.43 6.45 -2.53
CA ASP A 102 -19.60 7.34 -2.40
C ASP A 102 -19.60 8.20 -1.12
N ASP A 103 -18.45 8.31 -0.43
CA ASP A 103 -18.27 8.93 0.89
C ASP A 103 -19.06 8.26 2.05
N ARG A 104 -19.62 7.06 1.86
CA ARG A 104 -20.41 6.35 2.88
C ARG A 104 -19.89 4.91 3.12
N SER A 105 -19.05 4.73 4.12
CA SER A 105 -18.43 3.42 4.41
C SER A 105 -19.37 2.25 4.73
N SER A 106 -20.61 2.51 5.16
CA SER A 106 -21.55 1.46 5.57
C SER A 106 -21.99 0.52 4.44
N ASN A 107 -21.72 0.87 3.18
CA ASN A 107 -22.04 0.04 2.01
C ASN A 107 -20.79 -0.39 1.21
N ASP A 108 -19.58 -0.14 1.71
CA ASP A 108 -18.35 -0.52 1.00
C ASP A 108 -18.24 -2.03 0.80
N PHE A 109 -18.85 -2.84 1.67
CA PHE A 109 -18.94 -4.30 1.53
C PHE A 109 -20.07 -4.72 0.59
N THR A 110 -20.06 -4.18 -0.63
CA THR A 110 -20.97 -4.56 -1.72
C THR A 110 -20.33 -5.63 -2.60
N THR A 111 -20.94 -6.82 -2.66
CA THR A 111 -20.42 -7.93 -3.48
C THR A 111 -20.51 -7.66 -4.98
N ARG A 112 -19.84 -8.49 -5.79
CA ARG A 112 -19.95 -8.46 -7.27
C ARG A 112 -21.40 -8.61 -7.78
N ASP A 113 -22.27 -9.26 -7.00
CA ASP A 113 -23.71 -9.40 -7.30
C ASP A 113 -24.57 -8.26 -6.71
N HIS A 114 -23.95 -7.14 -6.31
CA HIS A 114 -24.60 -5.94 -5.77
C HIS A 114 -25.34 -6.14 -4.45
N MET A 115 -24.91 -7.09 -3.62
CA MET A 115 -25.46 -7.31 -2.28
C MET A 115 -24.56 -6.70 -1.22
N VAL A 116 -25.13 -5.89 -0.32
CA VAL A 116 -24.41 -5.38 0.86
C VAL A 116 -24.36 -6.47 1.91
N VAL A 117 -23.16 -6.86 2.32
CA VAL A 117 -22.91 -7.92 3.30
C VAL A 117 -22.13 -7.38 4.50
N SER A 118 -22.21 -8.08 5.64
CA SER A 118 -21.44 -7.74 6.84
C SER A 118 -20.15 -8.55 6.98
N SER A 119 -20.00 -9.64 6.21
CA SER A 119 -18.85 -10.54 6.27
C SER A 119 -17.76 -10.09 5.31
N GLU A 120 -16.56 -9.81 5.83
CA GLU A 120 -15.38 -9.48 5.03
C GLU A 120 -15.01 -10.61 4.05
N LEU A 121 -15.21 -11.86 4.46
CA LEU A 121 -14.89 -13.04 3.65
C LEU A 121 -15.86 -13.19 2.48
N ASP A 122 -17.16 -13.02 2.72
CA ASP A 122 -18.16 -13.10 1.65
C ASP A 122 -17.96 -11.97 0.64
N PHE A 123 -17.67 -10.77 1.14
CA PHE A 123 -17.31 -9.62 0.31
C PHE A 123 -16.06 -9.90 -0.52
N GLY A 124 -14.94 -10.26 0.11
CA GLY A 124 -13.66 -10.46 -0.57
C GLY A 124 -13.68 -11.62 -1.57
N ASN A 125 -14.30 -12.75 -1.21
CA ASN A 125 -14.42 -13.91 -2.09
C ASN A 125 -15.28 -13.61 -3.34
N SER A 126 -16.25 -12.68 -3.25
CA SER A 126 -17.06 -12.28 -4.40
C SER A 126 -16.27 -11.51 -5.47
N TRP A 127 -15.11 -10.94 -5.12
CA TRP A 127 -14.26 -10.16 -6.01
C TRP A 127 -13.11 -10.95 -6.64
N LYS A 128 -13.09 -12.29 -6.50
CA LYS A 128 -12.09 -13.12 -7.18
C LYS A 128 -12.24 -13.05 -8.70
N GLU A 129 -11.10 -12.93 -9.40
CA GLU A 129 -11.09 -12.87 -10.86
C GLU A 129 -11.35 -14.23 -11.49
N ALA A 130 -10.68 -15.28 -10.99
CA ALA A 130 -10.87 -16.63 -11.48
C ALA A 130 -11.79 -17.44 -10.54
N PRO A 131 -12.80 -18.14 -11.07
CA PRO A 131 -13.69 -18.97 -10.26
C PRO A 131 -12.96 -20.17 -9.64
N THR A 132 -11.81 -20.56 -10.21
CA THR A 132 -10.95 -21.65 -9.71
C THR A 132 -10.14 -21.26 -8.47
N CYS A 133 -10.05 -19.96 -8.15
CA CYS A 133 -9.44 -19.52 -6.90
C CYS A 133 -10.28 -20.00 -5.70
N PRO A 134 -9.63 -20.60 -4.69
CA PRO A 134 -10.34 -21.09 -3.50
C PRO A 134 -10.89 -19.91 -2.70
N ASP A 135 -12.03 -20.16 -2.06
CA ASP A 135 -12.59 -19.20 -1.10
C ASP A 135 -11.80 -19.22 0.20
N VAL A 136 -11.64 -18.05 0.80
CA VAL A 136 -11.08 -17.91 2.14
C VAL A 136 -12.20 -18.17 3.15
N SER A 137 -12.05 -19.18 3.99
CA SER A 137 -13.04 -19.57 5.01
C SER A 137 -12.76 -18.98 6.41
N ALA A 138 -11.52 -18.56 6.66
CA ALA A 138 -11.12 -17.91 7.90
C ALA A 138 -9.88 -17.02 7.66
N ASN A 139 -9.82 -15.89 8.36
CA ASN A 139 -8.59 -15.11 8.42
C ASN A 139 -7.59 -15.79 9.37
N PRO A 140 -6.35 -16.05 8.95
CA PRO A 140 -5.34 -16.61 9.84
C PRO A 140 -5.02 -15.63 10.98
N GLU A 141 -4.58 -16.20 12.10
CA GLU A 141 -4.07 -15.49 13.27
C GLU A 141 -2.56 -15.75 13.39
N PRO A 142 -1.68 -14.98 12.72
CA PRO A 142 -0.27 -15.31 12.56
C PRO A 142 0.46 -15.39 13.90
N CYS A 143 0.16 -14.52 14.85
CA CYS A 143 0.78 -14.55 16.17
C CYS A 143 0.31 -15.74 17.03
N SER A 144 -0.78 -16.41 16.67
CA SER A 144 -1.20 -17.66 17.31
C SER A 144 -0.52 -18.87 16.66
N LEU A 145 -0.29 -18.81 15.35
CA LEU A 145 0.48 -19.83 14.62
C LEU A 145 1.99 -19.76 14.95
N ASN A 146 2.51 -18.54 15.16
CA ASN A 146 3.92 -18.24 15.42
C ASN A 146 4.09 -17.52 16.79
N PRO A 147 3.76 -18.17 17.92
CA PRO A 147 3.75 -17.51 19.23
C PRO A 147 5.12 -17.02 19.69
N HIS A 148 6.19 -17.70 19.25
CA HIS A 148 7.58 -17.33 19.55
C HIS A 148 7.98 -15.96 18.96
N ARG A 149 7.26 -15.46 17.95
CA ARG A 149 7.55 -14.17 17.30
C ARG A 149 6.77 -13.00 17.92
N ARG A 150 5.70 -13.30 18.66
CA ARG A 150 4.79 -12.30 19.23
C ARG A 150 5.52 -11.26 20.09
N SER A 151 6.39 -11.71 20.99
CA SER A 151 7.10 -10.79 21.89
C SER A 151 8.01 -9.81 21.14
N TRP A 152 8.67 -10.26 20.07
CA TRP A 152 9.44 -9.37 19.20
C TRP A 152 8.53 -8.41 18.44
N ALA A 153 7.47 -8.92 17.82
CA ALA A 153 6.51 -8.11 17.06
C ALA A 153 5.86 -7.01 17.93
N GLU A 154 5.30 -7.35 19.08
CA GLU A 154 4.69 -6.40 20.01
C GLU A 154 5.69 -5.34 20.49
N LYS A 155 6.92 -5.76 20.81
CA LYS A 155 7.98 -4.85 21.24
C LYS A 155 8.37 -3.87 20.14
N GLN A 156 8.65 -4.34 18.92
CA GLN A 156 9.07 -3.45 17.83
C GLN A 156 7.92 -2.52 17.39
N CYS A 157 6.72 -3.07 17.19
CA CYS A 157 5.54 -2.31 16.78
C CYS A 157 5.06 -1.29 17.84
N SER A 158 5.49 -1.43 19.10
CA SER A 158 5.16 -0.47 20.16
C SER A 158 5.64 0.97 19.88
N ILE A 159 6.61 1.15 18.97
CA ILE A 159 7.04 2.49 18.53
C ILE A 159 5.87 3.36 18.06
N LEU A 160 4.87 2.76 17.40
CA LEU A 160 3.68 3.45 16.89
C LEU A 160 2.85 4.10 17.99
N LYS A 161 2.89 3.53 19.19
CA LYS A 161 2.20 4.03 20.40
C LYS A 161 3.15 4.77 21.36
N SER A 162 4.42 4.91 21.00
CA SER A 162 5.43 5.57 21.83
C SER A 162 5.44 7.09 21.64
N SER A 163 6.24 7.78 22.44
CA SER A 163 6.43 9.23 22.33
C SER A 163 7.00 9.69 20.98
N VAL A 164 7.65 8.80 20.21
CA VAL A 164 8.18 9.11 18.86
C VAL A 164 7.07 9.65 17.96
N PHE A 165 5.89 9.03 18.02
CA PHE A 165 4.72 9.40 17.20
C PHE A 165 3.71 10.29 17.95
N SER A 166 4.04 10.80 19.13
CA SER A 166 3.10 11.56 19.98
C SER A 166 2.44 12.76 19.29
N ILE A 167 3.16 13.44 18.40
CA ILE A 167 2.63 14.56 17.62
C ILE A 167 1.54 14.16 16.62
N CYS A 168 1.49 12.88 16.24
CA CYS A 168 0.54 12.33 15.29
C CYS A 168 -0.66 11.64 15.97
N HIS A 169 -0.51 11.16 17.21
CA HIS A 169 -1.57 10.41 17.92
C HIS A 169 -2.90 11.17 18.03
N SER A 170 -2.86 12.50 18.07
CA SER A 170 -4.08 13.35 18.12
C SER A 170 -4.76 13.52 16.75
N LYS A 171 -4.08 13.14 15.66
CA LYS A 171 -4.54 13.33 14.28
C LYS A 171 -4.90 12.03 13.58
N VAL A 172 -4.17 10.95 13.88
CA VAL A 172 -4.36 9.61 13.29
C VAL A 172 -4.26 8.56 14.39
N ASP A 173 -5.30 7.72 14.54
CA ASP A 173 -5.33 6.65 15.55
C ASP A 173 -4.25 5.58 15.26
N PRO A 174 -3.29 5.34 16.18
CA PRO A 174 -2.22 4.36 15.98
C PRO A 174 -2.67 2.90 16.20
N THR A 175 -3.78 2.65 16.89
CA THR A 175 -4.29 1.31 17.23
C THR A 175 -4.40 0.40 16.00
N PRO A 176 -5.11 0.85 14.96
CA PRO A 176 -5.03 0.34 13.60
C PRO A 176 -3.69 -0.22 13.09
N PHE A 177 -2.69 0.65 13.05
CA PHE A 177 -1.39 0.40 12.44
C PHE A 177 -0.55 -0.50 13.34
N TYR A 178 -0.74 -0.40 14.67
CA TYR A 178 -0.13 -1.29 15.63
C TYR A 178 -0.58 -2.74 15.43
N GLU A 179 -1.89 -2.97 15.30
CA GLU A 179 -2.42 -4.32 15.10
C GLU A 179 -1.95 -4.93 13.77
N ALA A 180 -1.95 -4.14 12.69
CA ALA A 180 -1.41 -4.54 11.40
C ALA A 180 0.09 -4.87 11.48
N CYS A 181 0.89 -4.00 12.12
CA CYS A 181 2.31 -4.21 12.31
C CYS A 181 2.61 -5.52 13.07
N VAL A 182 1.90 -5.79 14.17
CA VAL A 182 2.08 -7.01 14.95
C VAL A 182 1.69 -8.24 14.14
N HIS A 183 0.56 -8.18 13.43
CA HIS A 183 0.09 -9.25 12.55
C HIS A 183 1.13 -9.57 11.46
N ASP A 184 1.60 -8.58 10.72
CA ASP A 184 2.54 -8.76 9.61
C ASP A 184 3.90 -9.25 10.12
N SER A 185 4.40 -8.67 11.21
CA SER A 185 5.65 -9.09 11.86
C SER A 185 5.61 -10.54 12.34
N CYS A 186 4.48 -11.03 12.85
CA CYS A 186 4.32 -12.45 13.19
C CYS A 186 4.25 -13.36 11.95
N SER A 187 3.75 -12.85 10.83
CA SER A 187 3.53 -13.61 9.59
C SER A 187 4.77 -13.77 8.70
N CYS A 188 5.74 -12.84 8.76
CA CYS A 188 6.94 -12.86 7.90
C CYS A 188 8.03 -13.84 8.39
N ASP A 189 7.71 -15.14 8.41
CA ASP A 189 8.46 -16.20 9.11
C ASP A 189 9.53 -16.91 8.26
N THR A 190 9.61 -16.56 6.97
CA THR A 190 10.58 -17.12 6.00
C THR A 190 11.79 -16.22 5.75
N GLY A 191 11.98 -15.16 6.54
CA GLY A 191 12.99 -14.11 6.33
C GLY A 191 12.37 -12.77 5.90
N GLY A 192 13.11 -11.67 6.03
CA GLY A 192 12.61 -10.32 5.71
C GLY A 192 11.69 -9.71 6.77
N ASP A 193 11.81 -10.15 8.03
CA ASP A 193 11.00 -9.66 9.14
C ASP A 193 11.17 -8.15 9.41
N CYS A 194 12.39 -7.65 9.21
CA CYS A 194 12.70 -6.23 9.26
C CYS A 194 11.98 -5.44 8.16
N GLU A 195 11.83 -5.99 6.96
CA GLU A 195 11.15 -5.32 5.84
C GLU A 195 9.65 -5.17 6.11
N CYS A 196 9.01 -6.22 6.62
CA CYS A 196 7.59 -6.18 7.00
C CYS A 196 7.34 -5.17 8.11
N PHE A 197 8.17 -5.16 9.15
CA PHE A 197 8.08 -4.19 10.25
C PHE A 197 8.27 -2.75 9.74
N CYS A 198 9.33 -2.48 8.99
CA CYS A 198 9.63 -1.12 8.51
C CYS A 198 8.54 -0.59 7.56
N SER A 199 7.97 -1.45 6.72
CA SER A 199 6.86 -1.08 5.83
C SER A 199 5.59 -0.71 6.60
N ALA A 200 5.28 -1.47 7.67
CA ALA A 200 4.14 -1.19 8.53
C ALA A 200 4.30 0.14 9.30
N VAL A 201 5.52 0.46 9.76
CA VAL A 201 5.77 1.73 10.45
C VAL A 201 5.77 2.91 9.48
N ALA A 202 6.40 2.78 8.31
CA ALA A 202 6.40 3.81 7.26
C ALA A 202 4.97 4.15 6.81
N SER A 203 4.08 3.16 6.78
CA SER A 203 2.67 3.36 6.47
C SER A 203 1.95 4.30 7.43
N TYR A 204 2.23 4.18 8.74
CA TYR A 204 1.68 5.11 9.73
C TYR A 204 2.32 6.49 9.60
N ALA A 205 3.64 6.55 9.41
CA ALA A 205 4.36 7.80 9.21
C ALA A 205 3.84 8.59 7.99
N GLN A 206 3.48 7.91 6.90
CA GLN A 206 2.89 8.53 5.72
C GLN A 206 1.55 9.22 6.03
N GLU A 207 0.65 8.55 6.76
CA GLU A 207 -0.63 9.14 7.16
C GLU A 207 -0.43 10.30 8.15
N CYS A 208 0.57 10.21 9.02
CA CYS A 208 0.97 11.33 9.87
C CYS A 208 1.42 12.54 9.04
N THR A 209 2.28 12.34 8.02
CA THR A 209 2.74 13.42 7.14
C THR A 209 1.58 14.04 6.35
N LYS A 210 0.64 13.22 5.83
CA LYS A 210 -0.59 13.71 5.17
C LYS A 210 -1.47 14.53 6.11
N ALA A 211 -1.47 14.19 7.41
CA ALA A 211 -2.14 14.95 8.46
C ALA A 211 -1.28 16.10 9.03
N GLU A 212 -0.23 16.51 8.31
CA GLU A 212 0.68 17.61 8.69
C GLU A 212 1.38 17.36 10.04
N ALA A 213 1.72 16.11 10.35
CA ALA A 213 2.54 15.70 11.48
C ALA A 213 3.75 14.92 10.96
N CYS A 214 4.80 15.65 10.58
CA CYS A 214 6.06 15.06 10.10
C CYS A 214 6.83 14.39 11.26
N VAL A 215 7.06 13.08 11.19
CA VAL A 215 7.74 12.30 12.24
C VAL A 215 9.06 11.75 11.72
N PHE A 216 10.18 12.10 12.36
CA PHE A 216 11.48 11.47 12.11
C PHE A 216 11.64 10.23 13.00
N TRP A 217 11.34 9.04 12.45
CA TRP A 217 11.22 7.81 13.22
C TRP A 217 12.37 6.80 12.99
N ARG A 218 13.09 6.92 11.86
CA ARG A 218 14.20 6.03 11.51
C ARG A 218 15.47 6.38 12.28
N THR A 219 16.26 5.37 12.60
CA THR A 219 17.59 5.52 13.20
C THR A 219 18.57 4.52 12.57
N PRO A 220 19.89 4.65 12.80
CA PRO A 220 20.86 3.66 12.30
C PRO A 220 20.56 2.22 12.75
N ASP A 221 19.93 2.05 13.91
CA ASP A 221 19.57 0.75 14.48
C ASP A 221 18.13 0.32 14.16
N LEU A 222 17.29 1.23 13.66
CA LEU A 222 15.87 1.01 13.40
C LEU A 222 15.49 1.49 12.00
N CYS A 223 15.30 0.52 11.11
CA CYS A 223 14.91 0.76 9.72
C CYS A 223 15.83 1.78 9.02
N PRO A 224 17.16 1.56 9.01
CA PRO A 224 18.10 2.51 8.42
C PRO A 224 17.84 2.72 6.93
N VAL A 225 18.16 3.92 6.45
CA VAL A 225 18.15 4.30 5.03
C VAL A 225 19.55 4.80 4.71
N PHE A 226 20.07 4.44 3.53
CA PHE A 226 21.46 4.69 3.12
C PHE A 226 21.52 5.68 1.95
N CYS A 227 21.07 6.91 2.17
CA CYS A 227 21.00 7.94 1.12
C CYS A 227 22.37 8.42 0.64
N ASP A 228 23.39 8.28 1.50
CA ASP A 228 24.77 8.64 1.19
C ASP A 228 25.40 7.73 0.13
N TYR A 229 24.81 6.56 -0.12
CA TYR A 229 25.19 5.68 -1.20
C TYR A 229 25.17 6.37 -2.58
N TYR A 230 24.26 7.33 -2.77
CA TYR A 230 24.08 8.04 -4.04
C TYR A 230 24.98 9.28 -4.17
N ASN A 231 25.72 9.63 -3.12
CA ASN A 231 26.60 10.78 -3.16
C ASN A 231 27.89 10.49 -3.94
N PRO A 232 28.32 11.42 -4.81
CA PRO A 232 29.68 11.41 -5.33
C PRO A 232 30.70 11.50 -4.18
N PRO A 233 31.93 10.98 -4.38
CA PRO A 233 32.99 11.12 -3.37
C PRO A 233 33.21 12.58 -3.00
N HIS A 234 33.20 12.88 -1.70
CA HIS A 234 33.36 14.23 -1.13
C HIS A 234 32.20 15.21 -1.32
N GLU A 235 31.08 14.76 -1.88
CA GLU A 235 29.86 15.56 -2.02
C GLU A 235 28.74 14.99 -1.13
N CYS A 236 27.74 15.81 -0.81
CA CYS A 236 26.63 15.44 0.05
C CYS A 236 25.38 16.11 -0.49
N GLU A 237 24.86 15.56 -1.59
CA GLU A 237 23.71 16.11 -2.32
C GLU A 237 22.43 15.33 -2.04
N TRP A 238 22.55 14.00 -1.88
CA TRP A 238 21.45 13.10 -1.54
C TRP A 238 21.28 13.04 -0.03
N HIS A 239 20.08 13.39 0.42
CA HIS A 239 19.70 13.40 1.83
C HIS A 239 18.40 12.63 2.05
N TYR A 240 18.27 12.06 3.24
CA TYR A 240 17.02 11.49 3.70
C TYR A 240 16.04 12.60 4.07
N GLU A 241 14.91 12.65 3.39
CA GLU A 241 13.81 13.57 3.67
C GLU A 241 12.63 12.78 4.27
N PRO A 242 12.41 12.86 5.60
CA PRO A 242 11.46 12.00 6.32
C PRO A 242 9.99 12.19 5.90
N CYS A 243 9.67 13.32 5.28
CA CYS A 243 8.30 13.75 5.02
C CYS A 243 8.12 14.27 3.60
N GLY A 244 9.10 14.04 2.73
CA GLY A 244 9.21 14.68 1.42
C GLY A 244 9.42 16.20 1.51
N ASN A 245 9.73 16.78 0.36
CA ASN A 245 9.92 18.22 0.22
C ASN A 245 8.87 18.79 -0.74
N ARG A 246 8.39 20.00 -0.43
CA ARG A 246 7.33 20.68 -1.16
C ARG A 246 7.73 21.23 -2.52
N SER A 247 9.02 21.34 -2.83
CA SER A 247 9.42 21.99 -4.08
C SER A 247 10.89 21.75 -4.41
N PHE A 248 11.14 20.75 -5.25
CA PHE A 248 12.39 20.60 -5.99
C PHE A 248 12.07 20.67 -7.48
N GLU A 249 12.90 21.38 -8.22
CA GLU A 249 12.78 21.46 -9.67
C GLU A 249 13.46 20.26 -10.29
N THR A 250 12.74 19.58 -11.18
CA THR A 250 13.26 18.53 -12.04
C THR A 250 13.22 19.01 -13.49
N CYS A 251 13.99 18.37 -14.38
CA CYS A 251 13.88 18.64 -15.82
C CYS A 251 12.44 18.48 -16.36
N ARG A 252 11.58 17.67 -15.72
CA ARG A 252 10.17 17.59 -16.08
C ARG A 252 9.42 18.87 -15.70
N THR A 253 9.53 19.30 -14.46
CA THR A 253 8.80 20.48 -13.96
C THR A 253 9.31 21.78 -14.58
N ILE A 254 10.60 21.88 -14.90
CA ILE A 254 11.19 23.02 -15.64
C ILE A 254 10.65 23.07 -17.07
N ASN A 255 10.45 21.91 -17.71
CA ASN A 255 9.85 21.81 -19.05
C ASN A 255 8.31 21.87 -19.04
N GLY A 256 7.70 22.34 -17.95
CA GLY A 256 6.26 22.53 -17.82
C GLY A 256 5.46 21.23 -17.66
N ILE A 257 6.12 20.10 -17.40
CA ILE A 257 5.48 18.80 -17.13
C ILE A 257 5.25 18.68 -15.63
N HIS A 258 4.00 18.85 -15.21
CA HIS A 258 3.58 18.76 -13.80
C HIS A 258 2.68 17.55 -13.56
N SER A 259 2.64 17.08 -12.31
CA SER A 259 1.72 16.05 -11.86
C SER A 259 0.40 16.65 -11.38
N ASN A 260 -0.70 15.92 -11.61
CA ASN A 260 -2.04 16.34 -11.18
C ASN A 260 -2.30 16.11 -9.68
N ILE A 261 -1.43 15.35 -9.03
CA ILE A 261 -1.45 15.11 -7.60
C ILE A 261 -0.20 15.69 -6.95
N SER A 262 -0.35 16.16 -5.71
CA SER A 262 0.82 16.42 -4.87
C SER A 262 1.36 15.10 -4.35
N VAL A 263 2.65 14.86 -4.57
CA VAL A 263 3.42 13.72 -4.03
C VAL A 263 4.47 14.19 -3.02
N SER A 264 4.37 15.44 -2.56
CA SER A 264 5.40 16.08 -1.72
C SER A 264 5.45 15.56 -0.28
N TYR A 265 4.60 14.60 0.09
CA TYR A 265 4.51 14.03 1.44
C TYR A 265 5.18 12.64 1.53
N LEU A 266 5.76 12.15 0.44
CA LEU A 266 6.39 10.84 0.39
C LEU A 266 7.78 10.92 1.03
N GLU A 267 7.99 10.09 2.07
CA GLU A 267 9.29 9.84 2.66
C GLU A 267 10.25 9.25 1.60
N GLY A 268 11.49 9.72 1.55
CA GLY A 268 12.46 9.17 0.62
C GLY A 268 13.77 9.95 0.57
N GLU A 269 14.55 9.63 -0.45
CA GLU A 269 15.85 10.23 -0.71
C GLU A 269 15.67 11.37 -1.71
N GLN A 270 16.35 12.49 -1.46
CA GLN A 270 16.26 13.65 -2.31
C GLN A 270 17.65 14.22 -2.57
N GLY A 271 17.97 14.34 -3.85
CA GLY A 271 19.16 15.02 -4.34
C GLY A 271 18.99 16.54 -4.34
N GLY A 272 20.10 17.25 -4.16
CA GLY A 272 20.18 18.70 -4.33
C GLY A 272 20.01 19.17 -5.78
N PRO A 273 20.00 20.48 -6.03
CA PRO A 273 19.96 21.03 -7.38
C PRO A 273 21.16 20.54 -8.20
N GLY A 274 20.91 19.77 -9.27
CA GLY A 274 21.96 19.21 -10.15
C GLY A 274 22.20 17.70 -10.01
N ALA A 275 21.62 17.03 -9.00
CA ALA A 275 21.81 15.60 -8.71
C ALA A 275 21.17 14.62 -9.73
N GLY A 276 20.88 15.07 -10.96
CA GLY A 276 20.29 14.28 -12.05
C GLY A 276 20.76 14.65 -13.45
N ASP A 277 21.84 15.45 -13.56
CA ASP A 277 22.38 15.92 -14.85
C ASP A 277 23.30 14.92 -15.57
N ASP A 278 23.34 13.64 -15.15
CA ASP A 278 23.99 12.57 -15.93
C ASP A 278 22.99 11.88 -16.86
N SER A 279 22.65 12.59 -17.93
CA SER A 279 22.14 11.99 -19.17
C SER A 279 23.15 12.26 -20.30
N GLY A 280 24.21 11.46 -20.32
CA GLY A 280 25.12 11.29 -21.46
C GLY A 280 24.86 9.99 -22.19
#